data_AF-A0A8H6A4P7-F1
#
_entry.id   AF-A0A8H6A4P7-F1
#
_cell.length_a   1.000
_cell.length_b   1.000
_cell.length_c   1.000
_cell.angle_alpha   90.00
_cell.angle_beta   90.00
_cell.angle_gamma   90.00
#
_symmetry.space_group_name_H-M   'P 1'
#
loop_
_entity.id
_entity.type
_entity.pdbx_description
1 polymer ?
#
loop_
_entity_poly.entity_id
_entity_poly.type
_entity_poly.pdbx_seq_one_letter_code
_entity_poly.pdbx_strand_id
1 'polypeptide(L)'
;MEEIFRKAKRHWEGDSQGFAFEAVISGIIGLASLFSNSLDPSKETEIILHAKSCLEDPVVSRRPCQDLVTAWILRTIYTRATGRPNTAWLHSTTTMHMIEITGLHCDPKSTTLSAESTSPSLRDATDLRQRIILVAQSLHTIIAYDYGKTVLRLAPVVHTTNIRPRRGDLTLQLYELTEKIPLTPPETDPVTTQAELVQAMENLMLVTAEHDFLLLAKAELCFALHRRIQLLDLGHHKRQVQLVIAAGTAALPAARRLATLNHPWWGTTSAAFQFLCICLSINTTESLTCLEQIIETLGTVAQRFNTHLTQEALHTARLLIDACLEKKNKEVSILRLAGRTPSQVPTPTEGLEMTMTDEDVASFLQVWAGSPIMDFNSLYDS
;
A
#
# COMPACT_ATOMS: atom_id res chain seq x y z
N MET A 1 10.23 24.57 1.38
CA MET A 1 8.94 25.15 1.80
C MET A 1 8.83 26.62 1.42
N GLU A 2 9.76 27.49 1.80
CA GLU A 2 9.67 28.93 1.47
C GLU A 2 9.53 29.23 -0.03
N GLU A 3 10.25 28.49 -0.88
CA GLU A 3 10.19 28.69 -2.34
C GLU A 3 8.81 28.39 -2.94
N ILE A 4 8.12 27.34 -2.46
CA ILE A 4 6.78 27.01 -2.97
C ILE A 4 5.73 28.02 -2.51
N PHE A 5 5.85 28.52 -1.27
CA PHE A 5 5.01 29.61 -0.78
C PHE A 5 5.23 30.91 -1.56
N ARG A 6 6.49 31.23 -1.88
CA ARG A 6 6.82 32.41 -2.69
C ARG A 6 6.29 32.28 -4.12
N LYS A 7 6.40 31.09 -4.74
CA LYS A 7 5.83 30.80 -6.06
C LYS A 7 4.29 30.87 -6.03
N ALA A 8 3.67 30.37 -4.96
CA ALA A 8 2.23 30.50 -4.76
C ALA A 8 1.83 31.96 -4.61
N LYS A 9 2.42 32.72 -3.67
CA LYS A 9 2.08 34.13 -3.49
C LYS A 9 2.09 34.92 -4.82
N ARG A 10 3.13 34.77 -5.64
CA ARG A 10 3.21 35.40 -6.97
C ARG A 10 2.09 34.98 -7.91
N HIS A 11 1.77 33.68 -7.97
CA HIS A 11 0.67 33.17 -8.80
C HIS A 11 -0.67 33.84 -8.45
N TRP A 12 -1.00 33.98 -7.17
CA TRP A 12 -2.26 34.59 -6.72
C TRP A 12 -2.23 36.13 -6.77
N GLU A 13 -1.04 36.75 -6.82
CA GLU A 13 -0.85 38.18 -7.07
C GLU A 13 -0.91 38.55 -8.57
N GLY A 14 -1.16 37.59 -9.46
CA GLY A 14 -1.38 37.79 -10.89
C GLY A 14 -0.23 37.35 -11.80
N ASP A 15 0.90 36.89 -11.25
CA ASP A 15 2.02 36.31 -12.01
C ASP A 15 1.79 34.80 -12.23
N SER A 16 0.91 34.47 -13.19
CA SER A 16 0.52 33.08 -13.46
C SER A 16 1.71 32.17 -13.74
N GLN A 17 1.87 31.16 -12.89
CA GLN A 17 2.93 30.14 -12.98
C GLN A 17 2.52 28.92 -13.84
N GLY A 18 1.33 28.95 -14.46
CA GLY A 18 0.82 27.91 -15.36
C GLY A 18 0.15 26.70 -14.69
N PHE A 19 -0.59 25.93 -15.49
CA PHE A 19 -1.41 24.80 -15.04
C PHE A 19 -0.63 23.67 -14.34
N ALA A 20 0.62 23.42 -14.74
CA ALA A 20 1.45 22.42 -14.06
C ALA A 20 1.68 22.78 -12.59
N PHE A 21 1.91 24.06 -12.31
CA PHE A 21 2.03 24.54 -10.94
C PHE A 21 0.69 24.54 -10.20
N GLU A 22 -0.41 24.91 -10.86
CA GLU A 22 -1.76 24.81 -10.29
C GLU A 22 -2.11 23.37 -9.89
N ALA A 23 -1.74 22.38 -10.70
CA ALA A 23 -1.92 20.97 -10.37
C ALA A 23 -1.10 20.57 -9.14
N VAL A 24 0.17 21.01 -9.06
CA VAL A 24 1.04 20.74 -7.89
C VAL A 24 0.44 21.34 -6.62
N ILE A 25 0.13 22.63 -6.63
CA ILE A 25 -0.33 23.33 -5.43
C ILE A 25 -1.71 22.86 -5.00
N SER A 26 -2.60 22.51 -5.94
CA SER A 26 -3.90 21.89 -5.64
C SER A 26 -3.72 20.50 -5.02
N GLY A 27 -2.77 19.69 -5.51
CA GLY A 27 -2.43 18.42 -4.90
C GLY A 27 -1.87 18.56 -3.48
N ILE A 28 -1.02 19.57 -3.25
CA ILE A 28 -0.49 19.89 -1.91
C ILE A 28 -1.63 20.30 -0.97
N ILE A 29 -2.50 21.21 -1.41
CA ILE A 29 -3.62 21.69 -0.60
C ILE A 29 -4.58 20.55 -0.27
N GLY A 30 -4.93 19.70 -1.24
CA GLY A 30 -5.82 18.58 -1.02
C GLY A 30 -5.23 17.52 -0.08
N LEU A 31 -3.94 17.20 -0.20
CA LEU A 31 -3.27 16.31 0.76
C LEU A 31 -3.13 16.96 2.14
N ALA A 32 -2.77 18.23 2.21
CA ALA A 32 -2.70 18.94 3.48
C ALA A 32 -4.06 18.95 4.17
N SER A 33 -5.14 19.22 3.43
CA SER A 33 -6.51 19.14 3.91
C SER A 33 -6.82 17.75 4.45
N LEU A 34 -6.55 16.69 3.69
CA LEU A 34 -6.79 15.30 4.08
C LEU A 34 -6.07 14.91 5.38
N PHE A 35 -4.82 15.34 5.56
CA PHE A 35 -3.98 14.99 6.72
C PHE A 35 -4.15 15.92 7.92
N SER A 36 -4.79 17.08 7.76
CA SER A 36 -5.03 18.03 8.85
C SER A 36 -6.51 18.23 9.17
N ASN A 37 -7.41 17.68 8.35
CA ASN A 37 -8.84 17.92 8.38
C ASN A 37 -9.18 19.43 8.41
N SER A 38 -8.46 20.22 7.61
CA SER A 38 -8.51 21.69 7.66
C SER A 38 -9.54 22.32 6.72
N LEU A 39 -9.95 21.63 5.66
CA LEU A 39 -11.00 22.10 4.76
C LEU A 39 -12.27 21.27 4.89
N ASP A 40 -13.37 21.87 4.46
CA ASP A 40 -14.62 21.15 4.24
C ASP A 40 -14.45 20.09 3.13
N PRO A 41 -15.02 18.87 3.26
CA PRO A 41 -14.89 17.82 2.27
C PRO A 41 -15.32 18.20 0.84
N SER A 42 -16.30 19.09 0.68
CA SER A 42 -16.73 19.57 -0.64
C SER A 42 -15.64 20.43 -1.30
N LYS A 43 -15.02 21.33 -0.54
CA LYS A 43 -13.92 22.18 -1.01
C LYS A 43 -12.66 21.37 -1.33
N GLU A 44 -12.32 20.41 -0.48
CA GLU A 44 -11.23 19.47 -0.77
C GLU A 44 -11.47 18.77 -2.11
N THR A 45 -12.70 18.28 -2.32
CA THR A 45 -13.10 17.63 -3.57
C THR A 45 -12.99 18.56 -4.77
N GLU A 46 -13.47 19.80 -4.67
CA GLU A 46 -13.35 20.82 -5.74
C GLU A 46 -11.88 21.07 -6.13
N ILE A 47 -11.00 21.24 -5.14
CA ILE A 47 -9.56 21.47 -5.37
C ILE A 47 -8.91 20.27 -6.05
N ILE A 48 -9.27 19.06 -5.63
CA ILE A 48 -8.76 17.83 -6.23
C ILE A 48 -9.32 17.62 -7.65
N LEU A 49 -10.57 18.02 -7.93
CA LEU A 49 -11.12 18.02 -9.28
C LEU A 49 -10.44 19.07 -10.17
N HIS A 50 -10.09 20.25 -9.63
CA HIS A 50 -9.28 21.23 -10.36
C HIS A 50 -7.91 20.67 -10.73
N ALA A 51 -7.21 20.04 -9.78
CA ALA A 51 -5.94 19.37 -10.04
C ALA A 51 -6.06 18.33 -11.16
N LYS A 52 -7.16 17.54 -11.16
CA LYS A 52 -7.47 16.57 -12.21
C LYS A 52 -7.59 17.25 -13.57
N SER A 53 -8.39 18.31 -13.65
CA SER A 53 -8.62 19.06 -14.89
C SER A 53 -7.31 19.60 -15.46
N CYS A 54 -6.42 20.11 -14.60
CA CYS A 54 -5.11 20.59 -15.04
C CYS A 54 -4.21 19.47 -15.58
N LEU A 55 -4.24 18.29 -14.96
CA LEU A 55 -3.45 17.12 -15.36
C LEU A 55 -3.93 16.50 -16.68
N GLU A 56 -5.24 16.52 -16.91
CA GLU A 56 -5.88 15.94 -18.11
C GLU A 56 -6.01 16.96 -19.26
N ASP A 57 -5.58 18.20 -19.05
CA ASP A 57 -5.60 19.23 -20.08
C ASP A 57 -4.67 18.84 -21.27
N PRO A 58 -5.18 18.80 -22.51
CA PRO A 58 -4.40 18.40 -23.68
C PRO A 58 -3.24 19.35 -24.00
N VAL A 59 -3.36 20.64 -23.69
CA VAL A 59 -2.30 21.65 -23.89
C VAL A 59 -1.15 21.40 -22.92
N VAL A 60 -1.48 21.09 -21.67
CA VAL A 60 -0.53 20.76 -20.61
C VAL A 60 0.21 19.47 -20.93
N SER A 61 -0.52 18.44 -21.38
CA SER A 61 0.03 17.14 -21.77
C SER A 61 1.04 17.21 -22.93
N ARG A 62 0.97 18.24 -23.78
CA ARG A 62 1.94 18.47 -24.88
C ARG A 62 3.28 19.03 -24.41
N ARG A 63 3.38 19.54 -23.18
CA ARG A 63 4.60 20.13 -22.62
C ARG A 63 4.90 19.50 -21.25
N PRO A 64 5.21 18.20 -21.23
CA PRO A 64 5.48 17.47 -20.00
C PRO A 64 6.72 18.05 -19.30
N CYS A 65 6.64 18.19 -17.98
CA CYS A 65 7.69 18.80 -17.17
C CYS A 65 7.75 18.16 -15.76
N GLN A 66 8.78 18.48 -14.99
CA GLN A 66 8.96 17.96 -13.63
C GLN A 66 7.79 18.30 -12.69
N ASP A 67 7.17 19.48 -12.83
CA ASP A 67 6.01 19.88 -12.03
C ASP A 67 4.81 18.94 -12.30
N LEU A 68 4.62 18.49 -13.55
CA LEU A 68 3.55 17.53 -13.88
C LEU A 68 3.81 16.15 -13.29
N VAL A 69 5.05 15.66 -13.32
CA VAL A 69 5.41 14.41 -12.63
C VAL A 69 5.10 14.53 -11.13
N THR A 70 5.46 15.65 -10.52
CA THR A 70 5.19 15.92 -9.10
C THR A 70 3.68 15.95 -8.83
N ALA A 71 2.89 16.60 -9.68
CA ALA A 71 1.43 16.64 -9.53
C ALA A 71 0.79 15.26 -9.69
N TRP A 72 1.27 14.41 -10.61
CA TRP A 72 0.81 13.02 -10.73
C TRP A 72 1.18 12.15 -9.51
N ILE A 73 2.34 12.38 -8.88
CA ILE A 73 2.69 11.74 -7.59
C ILE A 73 1.68 12.14 -6.52
N LEU A 74 1.41 13.44 -6.35
CA LEU A 74 0.45 13.94 -5.35
C LEU A 74 -0.95 13.37 -5.60
N ARG A 75 -1.38 13.31 -6.87
CA ARG A 75 -2.64 12.68 -7.29
C ARG A 75 -2.69 11.19 -6.92
N THR A 76 -1.61 10.47 -7.17
CA THR A 76 -1.48 9.04 -6.79
C THR A 76 -1.65 8.87 -5.29
N ILE A 77 -0.94 9.64 -4.47
CA ILE A 77 -1.02 9.56 -3.01
C ILE A 77 -2.45 9.85 -2.53
N TYR A 78 -3.06 10.94 -3.00
CA TYR A 78 -4.41 11.32 -2.60
C TYR A 78 -5.45 10.24 -2.97
N THR A 79 -5.39 9.73 -4.20
CA THR A 79 -6.32 8.69 -4.66
C THR A 79 -6.13 7.37 -3.93
N ARG A 80 -4.90 7.02 -3.56
CA ARG A 80 -4.62 5.84 -2.74
C ARG A 80 -5.14 5.99 -1.31
N ALA A 81 -4.93 7.15 -0.69
CA ALA A 81 -5.37 7.46 0.66
C ALA A 81 -6.91 7.53 0.80
N THR A 82 -7.60 7.90 -0.29
CA THR A 82 -9.07 8.00 -0.34
C THR A 82 -9.77 6.74 -0.88
N GLY A 83 -9.10 5.58 -0.86
CA GLY A 83 -9.74 4.28 -1.09
C GLY A 83 -10.02 3.91 -2.55
N ARG A 84 -9.32 4.51 -3.53
CA ARG A 84 -9.49 4.20 -4.97
C ARG A 84 -8.31 3.40 -5.52
N PRO A 85 -8.23 2.09 -5.24
CA PRO A 85 -7.04 1.26 -5.48
C PRO A 85 -6.62 1.18 -6.95
N ASN A 86 -7.56 0.79 -7.82
CA ASN A 86 -7.33 0.64 -9.25
C ASN A 86 -6.97 1.98 -9.91
N THR A 87 -7.64 3.06 -9.51
CA THR A 87 -7.34 4.40 -9.99
C THR A 87 -5.95 4.86 -9.54
N ALA A 88 -5.56 4.60 -8.29
CA ALA A 88 -4.22 4.92 -7.80
C ALA A 88 -3.13 4.16 -8.55
N TRP A 89 -3.37 2.89 -8.90
CA TRP A 89 -2.45 2.12 -9.75
C TRP A 89 -2.33 2.71 -11.17
N LEU A 90 -3.44 3.14 -11.77
CA LEU A 90 -3.41 3.81 -13.07
C LEU A 90 -2.63 5.12 -12.99
N HIS A 91 -2.87 5.95 -11.96
CA HIS A 91 -2.13 7.20 -11.75
C HIS A 91 -0.63 6.96 -11.52
N SER A 92 -0.25 5.94 -10.75
CA SER A 92 1.16 5.61 -10.56
C SER A 92 1.80 5.15 -11.87
N THR A 93 1.09 4.37 -12.68
CA THR A 93 1.51 3.99 -14.05
C THR A 93 1.68 5.21 -14.95
N THR A 94 0.71 6.14 -14.97
CA THR A 94 0.83 7.41 -15.69
C THR A 94 2.05 8.22 -15.21
N THR A 95 2.32 8.24 -13.90
CA THR A 95 3.50 8.91 -13.33
C THR A 95 4.79 8.32 -13.91
N MET A 96 4.90 7.00 -14.01
CA MET A 96 6.05 6.32 -14.60
C MET A 96 6.24 6.70 -16.07
N HIS A 97 5.16 6.71 -16.86
CA HIS A 97 5.23 7.18 -18.25
C HIS A 97 5.60 8.66 -18.36
N MET A 98 5.14 9.52 -17.45
CA MET A 98 5.54 10.93 -17.45
C MET A 98 7.03 11.10 -17.14
N ILE A 99 7.61 10.29 -16.25
CA ILE A 99 9.07 10.28 -16.01
C ILE A 99 9.83 9.86 -17.27
N GLU A 100 9.30 8.89 -18.02
CA GLU A 100 9.87 8.46 -19.30
C GLU A 100 9.84 9.59 -20.33
N ILE A 101 8.64 10.15 -20.57
CA ILE A 101 8.38 11.18 -21.57
C ILE A 101 9.20 12.45 -21.30
N THR A 102 9.34 12.83 -20.02
CA THR A 102 10.15 14.01 -19.63
C THR A 102 11.65 13.77 -19.68
N GLY A 103 12.10 12.52 -19.87
CA GLY A 103 13.51 12.15 -19.79
C GLY A 103 14.12 12.41 -18.41
N LEU A 104 13.29 12.51 -17.35
CA LEU A 104 13.75 12.87 -16.00
C LEU A 104 14.82 11.90 -15.47
N HIS A 105 14.69 10.64 -15.86
CA HIS A 105 15.54 9.52 -15.45
C HIS A 105 16.86 9.44 -16.25
N CYS A 106 17.00 10.18 -17.34
CA CYS A 106 18.23 10.23 -18.13
C CYS A 106 19.30 11.07 -17.40
N ASP A 107 20.54 10.57 -17.33
CA ASP A 107 21.65 11.32 -16.73
C ASP A 107 22.06 12.48 -17.64
N PRO A 108 21.97 13.76 -17.19
CA PRO A 108 22.47 14.89 -17.97
C PRO A 108 23.99 14.81 -18.24
N LYS A 109 24.74 13.97 -17.51
CA LYS A 109 26.20 13.78 -17.69
C LYS A 109 26.57 12.94 -18.91
N SER A 110 25.61 12.30 -19.59
CA SER A 110 25.88 11.62 -20.87
C SER A 110 26.26 12.59 -22.00
N THR A 111 26.18 13.91 -21.80
CA THR A 111 26.42 14.89 -22.87
C THR A 111 27.42 15.99 -22.51
N THR A 112 27.91 16.10 -21.27
CA THR A 112 28.93 17.13 -20.93
C THR A 112 29.97 16.62 -19.93
N LEU A 113 31.22 16.62 -20.41
CA LEU A 113 32.44 16.43 -19.64
C LEU A 113 32.53 17.46 -18.50
N SER A 114 32.85 16.97 -17.29
CA SER A 114 33.47 17.67 -16.14
C SER A 114 32.65 17.55 -14.84
N ALA A 115 33.07 16.62 -13.97
CA ALA A 115 32.46 16.36 -12.67
C ALA A 115 32.98 17.28 -11.54
N GLU A 116 33.88 18.23 -11.82
CA GLU A 116 34.60 18.96 -10.77
C GLU A 116 34.12 20.40 -10.53
N SER A 117 33.04 20.85 -11.18
CA SER A 117 32.53 22.23 -11.03
C SER A 117 31.00 22.36 -11.04
N THR A 118 30.26 21.40 -10.48
CA THR A 118 28.80 21.55 -10.36
C THR A 118 28.44 22.59 -9.30
N SER A 119 27.78 23.68 -9.70
CA SER A 119 27.30 24.71 -8.78
C SER A 119 26.33 24.13 -7.73
N PRO A 120 26.22 24.73 -6.53
CA PRO A 120 25.30 24.27 -5.50
C PRO A 120 23.84 24.15 -5.98
N SER A 121 23.37 25.09 -6.81
CA SER A 121 22.01 25.09 -7.36
C SER A 121 21.75 23.92 -8.31
N LEU A 122 22.71 23.56 -9.17
CA LEU A 122 22.61 22.41 -10.06
C LEU A 122 22.62 21.08 -9.29
N ARG A 123 23.40 21.02 -8.21
CA ARG A 123 23.42 19.85 -7.33
C ARG A 123 22.08 19.67 -6.60
N ASP A 124 21.49 20.74 -6.06
CA ASP A 124 20.20 20.68 -5.36
C ASP A 124 19.05 20.32 -6.31
N ALA A 125 19.08 20.83 -7.55
CA ALA A 125 18.13 20.44 -8.60
C ALA A 125 18.26 18.96 -9.00
N THR A 126 19.49 18.42 -9.04
CA THR A 126 19.77 17.02 -9.33
C THR A 126 19.26 16.11 -8.21
N ASP A 127 19.53 16.47 -6.96
CA ASP A 127 19.01 15.78 -5.77
C ASP A 127 17.47 15.73 -5.77
N LEU A 128 16.80 16.87 -5.99
CA LEU A 128 15.33 16.92 -6.03
C LEU A 128 14.76 16.03 -7.15
N ARG A 129 15.37 16.06 -8.33
CA ARG A 129 14.95 15.23 -9.47
C ARG A 129 15.04 13.74 -9.14
N GLN A 130 16.15 13.30 -8.56
CA GLN A 130 16.33 11.90 -8.16
C GLN A 130 15.29 11.49 -7.12
N ARG A 131 15.00 12.36 -6.15
CA ARG A 131 13.96 12.08 -5.14
C ARG A 131 12.58 11.92 -5.75
N ILE A 132 12.20 12.76 -6.70
CA ILE A 132 10.93 12.65 -7.43
C ILE A 132 10.83 11.27 -8.10
N ILE A 133 11.90 10.82 -8.75
CA ILE A 133 11.94 9.51 -9.42
C ILE A 133 11.82 8.37 -8.40
N LEU A 134 12.60 8.41 -7.32
CA LEU A 134 12.58 7.37 -6.29
C LEU A 134 11.20 7.29 -5.62
N VAL A 135 10.59 8.41 -5.27
CA VAL A 135 9.23 8.42 -4.69
C VAL A 135 8.22 7.82 -5.66
N ALA A 136 8.25 8.22 -6.95
CA ALA A 136 7.34 7.67 -7.95
C ALA A 136 7.51 6.16 -8.13
N GLN A 137 8.76 5.69 -8.25
CA GLN A 137 9.10 4.27 -8.37
C GLN A 137 8.61 3.49 -7.16
N SER A 138 8.91 3.96 -5.95
CA SER A 138 8.51 3.26 -4.73
C SER A 138 6.99 3.20 -4.57
N LEU A 139 6.28 4.30 -4.83
CA LEU A 139 4.81 4.31 -4.79
C LEU A 139 4.22 3.36 -5.83
N HIS A 140 4.75 3.35 -7.05
CA HIS A 140 4.30 2.43 -8.09
C HIS A 140 4.54 0.98 -7.69
N THR A 141 5.73 0.64 -7.19
CA THR A 141 6.06 -0.71 -6.73
C THR A 141 5.13 -1.15 -5.60
N ILE A 142 4.94 -0.34 -4.55
CA ILE A 142 4.06 -0.67 -3.42
C ILE A 142 2.63 -0.91 -3.91
N ILE A 143 2.07 0.01 -4.68
CA ILE A 143 0.69 -0.08 -5.17
C ILE A 143 0.52 -1.29 -6.10
N ALA A 144 1.45 -1.53 -7.02
CA ALA A 144 1.38 -2.68 -7.91
C ALA A 144 1.50 -3.99 -7.12
N TYR A 145 2.33 -4.06 -6.09
CA TYR A 145 2.45 -5.22 -5.22
C TYR A 145 1.20 -5.49 -4.40
N ASP A 146 0.63 -4.45 -3.77
CA ASP A 146 -0.59 -4.54 -2.97
C ASP A 146 -1.71 -5.23 -3.76
N TYR A 147 -1.88 -4.85 -5.03
CA TYR A 147 -2.96 -5.29 -5.92
C TYR A 147 -2.54 -6.33 -6.97
N GLY A 148 -1.40 -7.00 -6.77
CA GLY A 148 -0.86 -8.02 -7.67
C GLY A 148 -0.82 -7.62 -9.15
N LYS A 149 -0.50 -6.36 -9.43
CA LYS A 149 -0.32 -5.83 -10.78
C LYS A 149 1.15 -5.93 -11.20
N THR A 150 1.36 -5.86 -12.51
CA THR A 150 2.68 -5.74 -13.11
C THR A 150 3.36 -4.44 -12.66
N VAL A 151 4.64 -4.53 -12.34
CA VAL A 151 5.48 -3.38 -12.02
C VAL A 151 6.18 -2.89 -13.29
N LEU A 152 6.04 -1.60 -13.58
CA LEU A 152 6.77 -0.93 -14.66
C LEU A 152 8.17 -0.55 -14.19
N ARG A 153 9.16 -0.83 -15.04
CA ARG A 153 10.57 -0.50 -14.78
C ARG A 153 11.03 0.60 -15.73
N LEU A 154 11.64 1.63 -15.17
CA LEU A 154 12.37 2.64 -15.93
C LEU A 154 13.83 2.20 -16.07
N ALA A 155 14.40 2.37 -17.26
CA ALA A 155 15.83 2.20 -17.53
C ALA A 155 16.42 3.57 -17.90
N PRO A 156 17.62 3.95 -17.42
CA PRO A 156 18.59 3.21 -16.62
C PRO A 156 18.46 3.44 -15.09
N VAL A 157 19.31 2.75 -14.33
CA VAL A 157 19.33 2.71 -12.85
C VAL A 157 19.53 4.10 -12.25
N VAL A 158 18.68 4.48 -11.31
CA VAL A 158 18.82 5.74 -10.56
C VAL A 158 20.04 5.65 -9.64
N HIS A 159 21.03 6.54 -9.84
CA HIS A 159 22.19 6.61 -8.97
C HIS A 159 21.86 7.33 -7.65
N THR A 160 21.62 6.57 -6.57
CA THR A 160 21.33 7.12 -5.22
C THR A 160 22.47 7.96 -4.63
N THR A 161 23.67 7.87 -5.20
CA THR A 161 24.88 8.57 -4.75
C THR A 161 24.81 10.10 -4.83
N ASN A 162 23.90 10.68 -5.61
CA ASN A 162 23.73 12.15 -5.67
C ASN A 162 22.67 12.68 -4.69
N ILE A 163 22.03 11.82 -3.89
CA ILE A 163 21.03 12.23 -2.90
C ILE A 163 21.70 12.51 -1.55
N ARG A 164 21.53 13.73 -1.05
CA ARG A 164 22.04 14.17 0.26
C ARG A 164 21.03 13.81 1.36
N PRO A 165 21.43 13.14 2.44
CA PRO A 165 20.54 12.90 3.58
C PRO A 165 19.92 14.21 4.11
N ARG A 166 18.62 14.19 4.37
CA ARG A 166 17.85 15.32 4.89
C ARG A 166 17.05 14.86 6.10
N ARG A 167 17.02 15.67 7.16
CA ARG A 167 16.24 15.36 8.37
C ARG A 167 14.75 15.29 8.01
N GLY A 168 14.08 14.21 8.43
CA GLY A 168 12.66 13.99 8.16
C GLY A 168 12.34 13.54 6.73
N ASP A 169 13.35 13.30 5.91
CA ASP A 169 13.18 12.80 4.54
C ASP A 169 13.25 11.28 4.52
N LEU A 170 12.15 10.65 4.10
CA LEU A 170 11.99 9.20 4.09
C LEU A 170 12.30 8.57 2.73
N THR A 171 12.71 9.36 1.72
CA THR A 171 12.81 8.90 0.32
C THR A 171 13.76 7.72 0.17
N LEU A 172 14.95 7.81 0.78
CA LEU A 172 15.96 6.76 0.67
C LEU A 172 15.53 5.46 1.37
N GLN A 173 14.91 5.57 2.55
CA GLN A 173 14.40 4.40 3.28
C GLN A 173 13.21 3.76 2.56
N LEU A 174 12.31 4.57 1.99
CA LEU A 174 11.20 4.08 1.18
C LEU A 174 11.71 3.35 -0.08
N TYR A 175 12.72 3.91 -0.74
CA TYR A 175 13.37 3.27 -1.88
C TYR A 175 14.03 1.96 -1.50
N GLU A 176 14.81 1.94 -0.41
CA GLU A 176 15.48 0.74 0.09
C GLU A 176 14.50 -0.42 0.32
N LEU A 177 13.31 -0.16 0.89
CA LEU A 177 12.26 -1.18 1.02
C LEU A 177 11.86 -1.75 -0.36
N THR A 178 11.56 -0.87 -1.32
CA THR A 178 11.08 -1.29 -2.64
C THR A 178 12.15 -1.91 -3.53
N GLU A 179 13.43 -1.63 -3.26
CA GLU A 179 14.57 -2.25 -3.94
C GLU A 179 14.75 -3.73 -3.54
N LYS A 180 14.33 -4.13 -2.32
CA LYS A 180 14.43 -5.53 -1.87
C LYS A 180 13.38 -6.46 -2.52
N ILE A 181 12.50 -5.89 -3.34
CA ILE A 181 11.36 -6.59 -3.92
C ILE A 181 11.70 -7.07 -5.33
N PRO A 182 11.45 -8.35 -5.68
CA PRO A 182 11.70 -8.84 -7.04
C PRO A 182 10.76 -8.16 -8.04
N LEU A 183 11.26 -7.58 -9.13
CA LEU A 183 10.41 -6.83 -10.07
C LEU A 183 9.85 -7.69 -11.21
N THR A 184 10.48 -8.82 -11.48
CA THR A 184 10.08 -9.76 -12.53
C THR A 184 9.40 -10.97 -11.92
N PRO A 185 8.37 -11.53 -12.59
CA PRO A 185 7.92 -12.88 -12.26
C PRO A 185 9.11 -13.81 -12.46
N PRO A 186 9.44 -14.67 -11.49
CA PRO A 186 10.50 -15.64 -11.68
C PRO A 186 10.11 -16.57 -12.84
N GLU A 187 10.93 -16.59 -13.89
CA GLU A 187 10.80 -17.50 -15.03
C GLU A 187 11.32 -18.91 -14.67
N THR A 188 11.20 -19.27 -13.40
CA THR A 188 11.86 -20.42 -12.77
C THR A 188 10.79 -21.35 -12.20
N ASP A 189 11.20 -22.54 -11.78
CA ASP A 189 10.27 -23.47 -11.15
C ASP A 189 9.64 -22.87 -9.86
N PRO A 190 8.44 -23.33 -9.46
CA PRO A 190 7.72 -22.80 -8.30
C PRO A 190 8.50 -22.86 -6.98
N VAL A 191 9.41 -23.82 -6.80
CA VAL A 191 10.18 -23.98 -5.55
C VAL A 191 11.26 -22.91 -5.45
N THR A 192 12.00 -22.68 -6.54
CA THR A 192 12.98 -21.59 -6.61
C THR A 192 12.31 -20.24 -6.42
N THR A 193 11.16 -20.04 -7.07
CA THR A 193 10.31 -18.85 -6.90
C THR A 193 9.94 -18.62 -5.43
N GLN A 194 9.48 -19.65 -4.72
CA GLN A 194 9.14 -19.55 -3.31
C GLN A 194 10.35 -19.13 -2.47
N ALA A 195 11.52 -19.74 -2.71
CA ALA A 195 12.75 -19.42 -1.98
C ALA A 195 13.18 -17.96 -2.19
N GLU A 196 13.11 -17.44 -3.42
CA GLU A 196 13.41 -16.04 -3.74
C GLU A 196 12.46 -15.06 -3.05
N LEU A 197 11.15 -15.37 -3.02
CA LEU A 197 10.16 -14.54 -2.35
C LEU A 197 10.36 -14.54 -0.82
N VAL A 198 10.70 -15.69 -0.23
CA VAL A 198 11.06 -15.76 1.20
C VAL A 198 12.33 -14.97 1.49
N GLN A 199 13.35 -15.05 0.63
CA GLN A 199 14.57 -14.26 0.76
C GLN A 199 14.30 -12.75 0.67
N ALA A 200 13.39 -12.34 -0.22
CA ALA A 200 12.94 -10.95 -0.31
C ALA A 200 12.25 -10.48 0.98
N MET A 201 11.41 -11.32 1.60
CA MET A 201 10.83 -11.03 2.91
C MET A 201 11.90 -10.87 4.00
N GLU A 202 12.95 -11.71 4.00
CA GLU A 202 14.06 -11.57 4.95
C GLU A 202 14.82 -10.26 4.73
N ASN A 203 15.12 -9.92 3.47
CA ASN A 203 15.81 -8.70 3.11
C ASN A 203 15.01 -7.45 3.53
N LEU A 204 13.69 -7.47 3.35
CA LEU A 204 12.81 -6.42 3.87
C LEU A 204 12.93 -6.27 5.38
N MET A 205 12.94 -7.38 6.11
CA MET A 205 13.01 -7.35 7.57
C MET A 205 14.34 -6.79 8.11
N LEU A 206 15.41 -6.83 7.32
CA LEU A 206 16.70 -6.19 7.64
C LEU A 206 16.68 -4.66 7.47
N VAL A 207 15.74 -4.12 6.69
CA VAL A 207 15.62 -2.66 6.51
C VAL A 207 15.10 -2.04 7.79
N THR A 208 15.88 -1.09 8.32
CA THR A 208 15.51 -0.33 9.53
C THR A 208 14.44 0.70 9.15
N ALA A 209 13.29 0.63 9.81
CA ALA A 209 12.17 1.54 9.59
C ALA A 209 11.78 2.18 10.93
N GLU A 210 12.13 3.45 11.11
CA GLU A 210 11.82 4.19 12.34
C GLU A 210 10.45 4.90 12.25
N HIS A 211 10.07 5.34 11.04
CA HIS A 211 8.84 6.08 10.84
C HIS A 211 7.65 5.14 10.65
N ASP A 212 6.51 5.46 11.28
CA ASP A 212 5.31 4.62 11.29
C ASP A 212 4.80 4.26 9.89
N PHE A 213 4.83 5.21 8.95
CA PHE A 213 4.51 4.95 7.54
C PHE A 213 5.39 3.85 6.91
N LEU A 214 6.69 3.83 7.23
CA LEU A 214 7.62 2.83 6.68
C LEU A 214 7.39 1.45 7.31
N LEU A 215 7.00 1.39 8.59
CA LEU A 215 6.59 0.14 9.23
C LEU A 215 5.36 -0.46 8.56
N LEU A 216 4.36 0.37 8.23
CA LEU A 216 3.18 -0.06 7.47
C LEU A 216 3.57 -0.53 6.06
N ALA A 217 4.35 0.26 5.31
CA ALA A 217 4.78 -0.10 3.97
C ALA A 217 5.59 -1.41 3.94
N LYS A 218 6.48 -1.62 4.93
CA LYS A 218 7.22 -2.87 5.08
C LYS A 218 6.29 -4.06 5.30
N ALA A 219 5.30 -3.92 6.17
CA ALA A 219 4.33 -4.97 6.42
C ALA A 219 3.46 -5.27 5.19
N GLU A 220 2.95 -4.24 4.49
CA GLU A 220 2.16 -4.42 3.26
C GLU A 220 2.96 -5.15 2.16
N LEU A 221 4.24 -4.80 1.97
CA LEU A 221 5.12 -5.53 1.05
C LEU A 221 5.34 -7.00 1.46
N CYS A 222 5.57 -7.25 2.76
CA CYS A 222 5.65 -8.63 3.28
C CYS A 222 4.34 -9.41 3.05
N PHE A 223 3.19 -8.77 3.22
CA PHE A 223 1.88 -9.38 2.98
C PHE A 223 1.66 -9.69 1.50
N ALA A 224 2.07 -8.78 0.61
CA ALA A 224 2.01 -9.01 -0.83
C ALA A 224 2.90 -10.17 -1.27
N LEU A 225 4.13 -10.26 -0.75
CA LEU A 225 5.02 -11.41 -1.00
C LEU A 225 4.44 -12.71 -0.45
N HIS A 226 3.88 -12.69 0.75
CA HIS A 226 3.20 -13.83 1.34
C HIS A 226 2.07 -14.34 0.44
N ARG A 227 1.18 -13.45 -0.04
CA ARG A 227 0.09 -13.81 -0.95
C ARG A 227 0.62 -14.45 -2.25
N ARG A 228 1.70 -13.91 -2.82
CA ARG A 228 2.32 -14.50 -4.02
C ARG A 228 2.90 -15.88 -3.79
N ILE A 229 3.44 -16.16 -2.60
CA ILE A 229 3.88 -17.51 -2.25
C ILE A 229 2.68 -18.47 -2.15
N GLN A 230 1.55 -18.03 -1.62
CA GLN A 230 0.34 -18.87 -1.55
C GLN A 230 -0.16 -19.30 -2.93
N LEU A 231 -0.02 -18.43 -3.94
CA LEU A 231 -0.40 -18.74 -5.32
C LEU A 231 0.42 -19.88 -5.95
N LEU A 232 1.56 -20.25 -5.35
CA LEU A 232 2.40 -21.36 -5.82
C LEU A 232 1.87 -22.73 -5.36
N ASP A 233 0.94 -22.75 -4.40
CA ASP A 233 0.33 -23.96 -3.83
C ASP A 233 1.34 -25.00 -3.27
N LEU A 234 2.46 -24.51 -2.73
CA LEU A 234 3.53 -25.34 -2.13
C LEU A 234 3.39 -25.50 -0.61
N GLY A 235 2.30 -24.99 -0.03
CA GLY A 235 2.10 -24.91 1.41
C GLY A 235 2.97 -23.85 2.10
N HIS A 236 2.81 -23.75 3.42
CA HIS A 236 3.43 -22.71 4.24
C HIS A 236 4.85 -23.10 4.66
N HIS A 237 5.83 -22.29 4.27
CA HIS A 237 7.17 -22.42 4.83
C HIS A 237 7.20 -21.82 6.25
N LYS A 238 7.76 -22.53 7.24
CA LYS A 238 7.79 -22.05 8.65
C LYS A 238 8.39 -20.65 8.77
N ARG A 239 9.45 -20.37 8.02
CA ARG A 239 10.12 -19.06 8.00
C ARG A 239 9.21 -17.96 7.44
N GLN A 240 8.44 -18.25 6.39
CA GLN A 240 7.49 -17.30 5.79
C GLN A 240 6.43 -16.87 6.82
N VAL A 241 5.89 -17.82 7.58
CA VAL A 241 4.90 -17.56 8.65
C VAL A 241 5.50 -16.67 9.74
N GLN A 242 6.72 -16.96 10.19
CA GLN A 242 7.40 -16.14 11.20
C GLN A 242 7.64 -14.70 10.71
N LEU A 243 8.09 -14.53 9.47
CA LEU A 243 8.36 -13.22 8.88
C LEU A 243 7.07 -12.39 8.75
N VAL A 244 5.97 -13.01 8.30
CA VAL A 244 4.70 -12.29 8.12
C VAL A 244 4.07 -11.89 9.46
N ILE A 245 4.15 -12.75 10.48
CA ILE A 245 3.70 -12.44 11.84
C ILE A 245 4.55 -11.32 12.46
N ALA A 246 5.88 -11.38 12.32
CA ALA A 246 6.78 -10.34 12.82
C ALA A 246 6.53 -8.98 12.15
N ALA A 247 6.31 -8.97 10.83
CA ALA A 247 6.00 -7.73 10.11
C ALA A 247 4.63 -7.15 10.53
N GLY A 248 3.60 -7.99 10.63
CA GLY A 248 2.26 -7.55 11.01
C GLY A 248 2.17 -7.04 12.45
N THR A 249 2.74 -7.77 13.41
CA THR A 249 2.78 -7.35 14.82
C THR A 249 3.52 -6.02 15.01
N ALA A 250 4.61 -5.77 14.26
CA ALA A 250 5.33 -4.50 14.29
C ALA A 250 4.51 -3.33 13.68
N ALA A 251 3.63 -3.61 12.72
CA ALA A 251 2.80 -2.60 12.05
C ALA A 251 1.59 -2.15 12.89
N LEU A 252 1.03 -3.00 13.76
CA LEU A 252 -0.18 -2.66 14.53
C LEU A 252 -0.01 -1.41 15.42
N PRO A 253 1.07 -1.26 16.22
CA PRO A 253 1.30 -0.04 16.99
C PRO A 253 1.50 1.20 16.10
N ALA A 254 2.16 1.04 14.94
CA ALA A 254 2.36 2.13 13.99
C ALA A 254 1.03 2.62 13.40
N ALA A 255 0.13 1.70 13.05
CA ALA A 255 -1.23 2.02 12.59
C ALA A 255 -2.00 2.81 13.67
N ARG A 256 -1.97 2.35 14.93
CA ARG A 256 -2.63 3.06 16.04
C ARG A 256 -2.08 4.48 16.25
N ARG A 257 -0.76 4.65 16.17
CA ARG A 257 -0.13 5.99 16.28
C ARG A 257 -0.54 6.91 15.14
N LEU A 258 -0.51 6.44 13.90
CA LEU A 258 -0.93 7.25 12.74
C LEU A 258 -2.41 7.61 12.79
N ALA A 259 -3.28 6.68 13.20
CA ALA A 259 -4.70 6.97 13.44
C ALA A 259 -4.91 7.99 14.55
N THR A 260 -4.11 7.93 15.63
CA THR A 260 -4.16 8.92 16.71
C THR A 260 -3.73 10.30 16.22
N LEU A 261 -2.76 10.37 15.32
CA LEU A 261 -2.30 11.61 14.69
C LEU A 261 -3.21 12.12 13.56
N ASN A 262 -4.31 11.42 13.25
CA ASN A 262 -5.15 11.70 12.09
C ASN A 262 -4.36 11.75 10.77
N HIS A 263 -3.39 10.84 10.60
CA HIS A 263 -2.64 10.69 9.37
C HIS A 263 -3.23 9.51 8.56
N PRO A 264 -4.17 9.76 7.63
CA PRO A 264 -4.92 8.72 6.91
C PRO A 264 -4.09 8.09 5.79
N TRP A 265 -2.87 7.62 6.10
CA TRP A 265 -2.15 6.73 5.20
C TRP A 265 -2.97 5.46 5.00
N TRP A 266 -3.06 4.98 3.76
CA TRP A 266 -3.88 3.83 3.42
C TRP A 266 -3.55 2.59 4.26
N GLY A 267 -2.26 2.36 4.53
CA GLY A 267 -1.75 1.25 5.32
C GLY A 267 -2.34 1.17 6.73
N THR A 268 -2.86 2.28 7.27
CA THR A 268 -3.38 2.35 8.64
C THR A 268 -4.56 1.40 8.84
N THR A 269 -5.41 1.24 7.82
CA THR A 269 -6.54 0.29 7.84
C THR A 269 -6.17 -1.01 7.13
N SER A 270 -5.56 -0.91 5.94
CA SER A 270 -5.30 -2.09 5.10
C SER A 270 -4.30 -3.04 5.73
N ALA A 271 -3.26 -2.58 6.43
CA ALA A 271 -2.29 -3.48 7.04
C ALA A 271 -2.92 -4.36 8.13
N ALA A 272 -3.75 -3.77 9.00
CA ALA A 272 -4.42 -4.53 10.06
C ALA A 272 -5.43 -5.55 9.49
N PHE A 273 -6.24 -5.13 8.51
CA PHE A 273 -7.20 -6.02 7.87
C PHE A 273 -6.53 -7.15 7.08
N GLN A 274 -5.49 -6.84 6.28
CA GLN A 274 -4.73 -7.86 5.56
C GLN A 274 -4.04 -8.83 6.53
N PHE A 275 -3.51 -8.34 7.65
CA PHE A 275 -2.88 -9.20 8.65
C PHE A 275 -3.90 -10.15 9.30
N LEU A 276 -5.12 -9.68 9.56
CA LEU A 276 -6.23 -10.54 10.02
C LEU A 276 -6.47 -11.68 9.04
N CYS A 277 -6.65 -11.37 7.75
CA CYS A 277 -6.90 -12.39 6.73
C CYS A 277 -5.74 -13.39 6.63
N ILE A 278 -4.48 -12.92 6.70
CA ILE A 278 -3.29 -13.79 6.75
C ILE A 278 -3.34 -14.71 7.97
N CYS A 279 -3.63 -14.17 9.15
CA CYS A 279 -3.67 -14.96 10.38
C CYS A 279 -4.75 -16.05 10.35
N LEU A 280 -5.93 -15.72 9.82
CA LEU A 280 -7.03 -16.67 9.64
C LEU A 280 -6.72 -17.72 8.57
N SER A 281 -6.00 -17.34 7.51
CA SER A 281 -5.55 -18.29 6.47
C SER A 281 -4.48 -19.25 6.97
N ILE A 282 -3.52 -18.77 7.77
CA ILE A 282 -2.46 -19.61 8.37
C ILE A 282 -3.06 -20.56 9.43
N ASN A 283 -4.02 -20.05 10.22
CA ASN A 283 -4.82 -20.82 11.17
C ASN A 283 -4.01 -21.67 12.17
N THR A 284 -2.86 -21.17 12.61
CA THR A 284 -2.04 -21.79 13.66
C THR A 284 -2.27 -21.07 14.99
N THR A 285 -1.92 -21.70 16.12
CA THR A 285 -2.00 -21.04 17.42
C THR A 285 -1.19 -19.73 17.44
N GLU A 286 -0.01 -19.73 16.83
CA GLU A 286 0.85 -18.54 16.71
C GLU A 286 0.12 -17.40 15.98
N SER A 287 -0.51 -17.68 14.83
CA SER A 287 -1.21 -16.64 14.07
C SER A 287 -2.50 -16.16 14.75
N LEU A 288 -3.27 -17.07 15.35
CA LEU A 288 -4.54 -16.75 16.00
C LEU A 288 -4.37 -15.89 17.27
N THR A 289 -3.25 -16.02 17.99
CA THR A 289 -2.97 -15.16 19.15
C THR A 289 -2.83 -13.67 18.79
N CYS A 290 -2.60 -13.34 17.51
CA CYS A 290 -2.51 -11.96 17.05
C CYS A 290 -3.89 -11.28 16.90
N LEU A 291 -4.98 -12.04 16.81
CA LEU A 291 -6.30 -11.52 16.42
C LEU A 291 -6.85 -10.46 17.37
N GLU A 292 -6.62 -10.63 18.68
CA GLU A 292 -7.06 -9.65 19.69
C GLU A 292 -6.46 -8.26 19.42
N GLN A 293 -5.13 -8.21 19.25
CA GLN A 293 -4.43 -6.95 18.97
C GLN A 293 -4.82 -6.36 17.61
N ILE A 294 -5.13 -7.20 16.62
CA ILE A 294 -5.58 -6.75 15.30
C ILE A 294 -6.96 -6.07 15.40
N ILE A 295 -7.91 -6.70 16.11
CA ILE A 295 -9.26 -6.15 16.30
C ILE A 295 -9.23 -4.86 17.13
N GLU A 296 -8.41 -4.80 18.18
CA GLU A 296 -8.18 -3.56 18.94
C GLU A 296 -7.67 -2.43 18.04
N THR A 297 -6.74 -2.75 17.14
CA THR A 297 -6.19 -1.79 16.18
C THR A 297 -7.24 -1.31 15.19
N LEU A 298 -7.99 -2.23 14.56
CA LEU A 298 -9.09 -1.87 13.67
C LEU A 298 -10.17 -1.05 14.38
N GLY A 299 -10.47 -1.37 15.64
CA GLY A 299 -11.36 -0.59 16.51
C GLY A 299 -10.89 0.85 16.69
N THR A 300 -9.61 1.02 17.03
CA THR A 300 -8.98 2.34 17.17
C THR A 300 -9.05 3.13 15.85
N VAL A 301 -8.68 2.49 14.74
CA VAL A 301 -8.66 3.13 13.41
C VAL A 301 -10.06 3.56 12.99
N ALA A 302 -11.07 2.67 13.14
CA ALA A 302 -12.46 2.96 12.83
C ALA A 302 -13.02 4.11 13.69
N GLN A 303 -12.66 4.15 14.97
CA GLN A 303 -13.07 5.23 15.86
C GLN A 303 -12.44 6.58 15.46
N ARG A 304 -11.17 6.60 15.05
CA ARG A 304 -10.46 7.85 14.73
C ARG A 304 -10.84 8.43 13.38
N PHE A 305 -10.87 7.61 12.34
CA PHE A 305 -11.20 8.09 11.00
C PHE A 305 -12.70 8.15 10.73
N ASN A 306 -13.49 7.29 11.38
CA ASN A 306 -14.95 7.26 11.29
C ASN A 306 -15.49 7.36 9.85
N THR A 307 -14.84 6.64 8.93
CA THR A 307 -15.30 6.53 7.54
C THR A 307 -16.04 5.22 7.35
N HIS A 308 -16.94 5.17 6.36
CA HIS A 308 -17.64 3.94 5.97
C HIS A 308 -16.65 2.78 5.76
N LEU A 309 -15.55 3.02 5.03
CA LEU A 309 -14.53 2.01 4.75
C LEU A 309 -13.89 1.43 6.03
N THR A 310 -13.60 2.28 7.01
CA THR A 310 -12.97 1.82 8.27
C THR A 310 -13.95 1.07 9.17
N GLN A 311 -15.22 1.47 9.18
CA GLN A 311 -16.27 0.77 9.93
C GLN A 311 -16.56 -0.59 9.29
N GLU A 312 -16.66 -0.63 7.97
CA GLU A 312 -16.87 -1.86 7.22
C GLU A 312 -15.72 -2.84 7.44
N ALA A 313 -14.46 -2.39 7.32
CA ALA A 313 -13.30 -3.25 7.57
C ALA A 313 -13.32 -3.90 8.97
N LEU A 314 -13.72 -3.15 10.01
CA LEU A 314 -13.88 -3.70 11.36
C LEU A 314 -15.06 -4.68 11.46
N HIS A 315 -16.19 -4.36 10.82
CA HIS A 315 -17.36 -5.22 10.79
C HIS A 315 -17.05 -6.55 10.10
N THR A 316 -16.51 -6.51 8.87
CA THR A 316 -16.09 -7.69 8.12
C THR A 316 -15.06 -8.51 8.89
N ALA A 317 -14.10 -7.87 9.56
CA ALA A 317 -13.10 -8.58 10.37
C ALA A 317 -13.72 -9.41 11.49
N ARG A 318 -14.78 -8.91 12.15
CA ARG A 318 -15.51 -9.66 13.19
C ARG A 318 -16.26 -10.84 12.58
N LEU A 319 -16.95 -10.63 11.45
CA LEU A 319 -17.64 -11.72 10.74
C LEU A 319 -16.68 -12.85 10.34
N LEU A 320 -15.48 -12.51 9.87
CA LEU A 320 -14.47 -13.51 9.51
C LEU A 320 -13.97 -14.31 10.73
N ILE A 321 -13.84 -13.67 11.89
CA ILE A 321 -13.49 -14.37 13.13
C ILE A 321 -14.62 -15.30 13.56
N ASP A 322 -15.87 -14.83 13.53
CA ASP A 322 -17.04 -15.64 13.93
C ASP A 322 -17.19 -16.86 13.01
N ALA A 323 -17.03 -16.68 11.69
CA ALA A 323 -17.02 -17.78 10.73
C ALA A 323 -15.87 -18.77 10.98
N CYS A 324 -14.68 -18.28 11.31
CA CYS A 324 -13.54 -19.14 11.66
C CYS A 324 -13.81 -19.95 12.94
N LEU A 325 -14.42 -19.31 13.94
CA LEU A 325 -14.81 -19.96 15.20
C LEU A 325 -15.87 -21.04 14.97
N GLU A 326 -16.89 -20.75 14.15
CA GLU A 326 -17.92 -21.72 13.80
C GLU A 326 -17.32 -22.96 13.12
N LYS A 327 -16.43 -22.75 12.14
CA LYS A 327 -15.70 -23.83 11.47
C LYS A 327 -14.90 -24.68 12.46
N LYS A 328 -14.17 -24.05 13.38
CA LYS A 328 -13.42 -24.77 14.43
C LYS A 328 -14.34 -25.58 15.35
N ASN A 329 -15.50 -25.03 15.73
CA ASN A 329 -16.46 -25.74 16.56
C ASN A 329 -17.06 -26.96 15.84
N LYS A 330 -17.32 -26.87 14.53
CA LYS A 330 -17.73 -28.00 13.68
C LYS A 330 -16.62 -29.08 13.66
N GLU A 331 -15.38 -28.71 13.38
CA GLU A 331 -14.21 -29.62 13.38
C GLU A 331 -14.06 -30.35 14.73
N VAL A 332 -14.14 -29.61 15.84
CA VAL A 332 -14.08 -30.18 17.20
C VAL A 332 -15.26 -31.14 17.44
N SER A 333 -16.45 -30.82 16.95
CA SER A 333 -17.63 -31.69 17.09
C SER A 333 -17.48 -33.01 16.33
N ILE A 334 -16.91 -32.97 15.12
CA ILE A 334 -16.59 -34.17 14.33
C ILE A 334 -15.55 -35.04 15.05
N LEU A 335 -14.48 -34.43 15.56
CA LEU A 335 -13.45 -35.16 16.31
C LEU A 335 -14.00 -35.79 17.59
N ARG A 336 -14.88 -35.10 18.31
CA ARG A 336 -15.58 -35.64 19.48
C ARG A 336 -16.45 -36.84 19.12
N LEU A 337 -17.11 -36.82 17.96
CA LEU A 337 -17.91 -37.96 17.48
C LEU A 337 -17.02 -39.15 17.13
N ALA A 338 -15.91 -38.93 16.43
CA ALA A 338 -14.95 -39.98 16.06
C ALA A 338 -14.23 -40.58 17.28
N GLY A 339 -13.98 -39.77 18.32
CA GLY A 339 -13.37 -40.21 19.58
C GLY A 339 -14.30 -40.99 20.51
N ARG A 340 -15.61 -41.10 20.20
CA ARG A 340 -16.53 -41.98 20.95
C ARG A 340 -16.35 -43.42 20.46
N THR A 341 -15.85 -44.30 21.33
CA THR A 341 -15.91 -45.75 21.12
C THR A 341 -17.38 -46.24 21.05
N PRO A 342 -17.68 -47.33 20.32
CA PRO A 342 -19.04 -47.74 19.92
C PRO A 342 -19.91 -48.33 21.06
N SER A 343 -19.83 -47.82 22.28
CA SER A 343 -20.65 -48.29 23.41
C SER A 343 -21.69 -47.31 23.92
N GLN A 344 -21.88 -46.14 23.30
CA GLN A 344 -22.97 -45.24 23.69
C GLN A 344 -23.61 -44.57 22.47
N VAL A 345 -24.61 -45.24 21.90
CA VAL A 345 -25.61 -44.62 21.02
C VAL A 345 -26.78 -44.18 21.89
N PRO A 346 -27.20 -42.91 21.78
CA PRO A 346 -28.61 -42.68 21.45
C PRO A 346 -28.80 -41.82 20.20
N THR A 347 -29.99 -42.03 19.63
CA THR A 347 -30.59 -41.59 18.37
C THR A 347 -30.62 -40.09 18.07
N PRO A 348 -30.73 -39.70 16.78
CA PRO A 348 -30.64 -38.31 16.32
C PRO A 348 -31.98 -37.59 16.41
N THR A 349 -31.94 -36.26 16.63
CA THR A 349 -33.07 -35.38 16.37
C THR A 349 -32.57 -34.15 15.62
N GLU A 350 -33.32 -33.84 14.56
CA GLU A 350 -33.03 -32.91 13.48
C GLU A 350 -33.02 -31.43 13.88
N GLY A 351 -32.37 -30.62 13.05
CA GLY A 351 -32.56 -29.17 13.00
C GLY A 351 -31.31 -28.42 12.53
N LEU A 352 -31.02 -28.43 11.23
CA LEU A 352 -30.01 -27.56 10.63
C LEU A 352 -30.73 -26.44 9.88
N GLU A 353 -30.84 -25.29 10.54
CA GLU A 353 -31.16 -24.01 9.91
C GLU A 353 -29.98 -23.53 9.06
N MET A 354 -30.32 -22.96 7.90
CA MET A 354 -29.42 -22.54 6.85
C MET A 354 -28.79 -21.19 7.19
N THR A 355 -27.51 -21.21 7.59
CA THR A 355 -26.60 -20.05 7.60
C THR A 355 -25.64 -20.17 6.41
N MET A 356 -25.10 -19.03 5.95
CA MET A 356 -24.17 -18.90 4.80
C MET A 356 -23.28 -20.14 4.63
N THR A 357 -23.30 -20.71 3.43
CA THR A 357 -22.66 -21.99 3.17
C THR A 357 -21.15 -21.90 3.40
N ASP A 358 -20.55 -22.96 3.94
CA ASP A 358 -19.10 -23.09 4.16
C ASP A 358 -18.27 -22.82 2.88
N GLU A 359 -18.91 -22.92 1.70
CA GLU A 359 -18.37 -22.52 0.41
C GLU A 359 -18.10 -21.02 0.30
N ASP A 360 -18.91 -20.13 0.88
CA ASP A 360 -18.75 -18.68 0.70
C ASP A 360 -17.55 -18.12 1.47
N VAL A 361 -17.25 -18.65 2.66
CA VAL A 361 -16.10 -18.22 3.48
C VAL A 361 -14.80 -18.88 2.99
N ALA A 362 -14.86 -20.15 2.61
CA ALA A 362 -13.72 -20.84 1.99
C ALA A 362 -13.41 -20.22 0.62
N SER A 363 -14.44 -19.90 -0.17
CA SER A 363 -14.34 -19.14 -1.42
C SER A 363 -13.83 -17.73 -1.16
N PHE A 364 -14.28 -17.01 -0.12
CA PHE A 364 -13.74 -15.68 0.20
C PHE A 364 -12.25 -15.73 0.59
N LEU A 365 -11.82 -16.72 1.37
CA LEU A 365 -10.41 -16.91 1.74
C LEU A 365 -9.58 -17.45 0.57
N GLN A 366 -10.14 -18.29 -0.31
CA GLN A 366 -9.50 -18.75 -1.56
C GLN A 366 -9.47 -17.67 -2.63
N VAL A 367 -10.48 -16.79 -2.71
CA VAL A 367 -10.52 -15.59 -3.54
C VAL A 367 -9.56 -14.57 -2.96
N TRP A 368 -9.41 -14.44 -1.65
CA TRP A 368 -8.37 -13.58 -1.07
C TRP A 368 -6.95 -14.15 -1.28
N ALA A 369 -6.79 -15.47 -1.24
CA ALA A 369 -5.52 -16.15 -1.51
C ALA A 369 -5.18 -16.22 -3.02
N GLY A 370 -6.20 -16.29 -3.88
CA GLY A 370 -6.14 -16.49 -5.33
C GLY A 370 -6.36 -15.24 -6.18
N SER A 371 -6.99 -14.21 -5.63
CA SER A 371 -7.29 -12.94 -6.28
C SER A 371 -6.40 -11.85 -5.72
N PRO A 372 -5.66 -11.13 -6.58
CA PRO A 372 -4.92 -9.94 -6.18
C PRO A 372 -5.83 -8.72 -5.91
N ILE A 373 -7.15 -8.91 -5.84
CA ILE A 373 -8.16 -7.85 -5.88
C ILE A 373 -9.14 -8.04 -4.72
N MET A 374 -9.07 -7.15 -3.71
CA MET A 374 -10.28 -6.62 -3.10
C MET A 374 -10.51 -5.24 -3.70
N ASP A 375 -11.43 -5.16 -4.65
CA ASP A 375 -12.03 -3.89 -5.00
C ASP A 375 -13.15 -3.65 -3.99
N PHE A 376 -12.88 -2.86 -2.96
CA PHE A 376 -13.96 -2.45 -2.05
C PHE A 376 -15.08 -1.71 -2.79
N ASN A 377 -14.86 -1.25 -4.04
CA ASN A 377 -15.93 -0.70 -4.88
C ASN A 377 -16.93 -1.76 -5.41
N SER A 378 -16.58 -3.06 -5.44
CA SER A 378 -17.51 -4.11 -5.90
C SER A 378 -18.58 -4.47 -4.87
N LEU A 379 -18.50 -3.91 -3.65
CA LEU A 379 -19.54 -4.01 -2.62
C LEU A 379 -20.59 -2.88 -2.70
N TYR A 380 -20.48 -1.98 -3.70
CA TYR A 380 -21.40 -0.85 -3.85
C TYR A 380 -22.61 -1.12 -4.76
N ASP A 381 -22.68 -2.32 -5.36
CA ASP A 381 -23.79 -2.73 -6.25
C ASP A 381 -24.64 -3.86 -5.66
N SER A 382 -25.02 -3.77 -4.37
CA SER A 382 -26.07 -4.62 -3.77
C SER A 382 -26.89 -3.87 -2.72
#